data_AF-A0A962TJY6-F1
#
_entry.id   AF-A0A962TJY6-F1
#
_cell.length_a   1.000
_cell.length_b   1.000
_cell.length_c   1.000
_cell.angle_alpha   90.00
_cell.angle_beta   90.00
_cell.angle_gamma   90.00
#
_symmetry.space_group_name_H-M   'P 1'
#
loop_
_entity.id
_entity.type
_entity.pdbx_description
1 polymer ?
#
loop_
_entity_poly.entity_id
_entity_poly.type
_entity_poly.pdbx_seq_one_letter_code
_entity_poly.pdbx_strand_id
1 'polypeptide(L)'
;MAYHTYDELQELGFFRIGKEVFISNKVSLYKCSKIQIGNNVRIDDFCVLSAGEGGIKIGDYIHIAPFCSIMGAGKIEMENFSGLSSKVSIYSSSDDYSGKFLTNPTVPLQYKGVHSADVFLAYHLSVL
;
A
#
# COMPACT_ATOMS: atom_id res chain seq x y z
N MET A 1 -4.26 7.79 19.29
CA MET A 1 -3.65 7.88 17.94
C MET A 1 -3.98 9.27 17.41
N ALA A 2 -3.02 9.93 16.78
CA ALA A 2 -3.26 11.20 16.10
C ALA A 2 -3.45 10.88 14.61
N TYR A 3 -4.55 11.34 14.04
CA TYR A 3 -4.82 11.20 12.61
C TYR A 3 -4.52 12.51 11.92
N HIS A 4 -4.17 12.44 10.64
CA HIS A 4 -4.11 13.62 9.81
C HIS A 4 -5.45 14.36 9.79
N THR A 5 -5.40 15.68 9.78
CA THR A 5 -6.59 16.49 9.52
C THR A 5 -6.99 16.37 8.05
N TYR A 6 -8.21 16.79 7.71
CA TYR A 6 -8.65 16.80 6.33
C TYR A 6 -7.74 17.66 5.43
N ASP A 7 -7.32 18.83 5.90
CA ASP A 7 -6.46 19.75 5.14
C ASP A 7 -5.06 19.14 4.92
N GLU A 8 -4.48 18.53 5.97
CA GLU A 8 -3.21 17.79 5.83
C GLU A 8 -3.32 16.67 4.80
N LEU A 9 -4.43 15.93 4.78
CA LEU A 9 -4.67 14.88 3.79
C LEU A 9 -4.73 15.42 2.35
N GLN A 10 -5.27 16.63 2.14
CA GLN A 10 -5.28 17.27 0.82
C GLN A 10 -3.87 17.68 0.38
N GLU A 11 -3.05 18.16 1.32
CA GLU A 11 -1.67 18.59 1.06
C GLU A 11 -0.72 17.42 0.72
N LEU A 12 -1.03 16.21 1.19
CA LEU A 12 -0.24 15.00 0.89
C LEU A 12 -0.25 14.60 -0.59
N GLY A 13 -1.13 15.20 -1.42
CA GLY A 13 -1.11 15.01 -2.88
C GLY A 13 -1.52 13.62 -3.32
N PHE A 14 -2.52 13.02 -2.66
CA PHE A 14 -3.12 11.75 -3.10
C PHE A 14 -3.67 11.84 -4.53
N PHE A 15 -3.59 10.74 -5.29
CA PHE A 15 -4.30 10.67 -6.59
C PHE A 15 -5.79 10.93 -6.41
N ARG A 16 -6.36 10.34 -5.35
CA ARG A 16 -7.72 10.56 -4.90
C ARG A 16 -7.86 10.14 -3.45
N ILE A 17 -8.61 10.91 -2.67
CA ILE A 17 -9.02 10.57 -1.31
C ILE A 17 -10.54 10.75 -1.15
N GLY A 18 -11.20 9.78 -0.52
CA GLY A 18 -12.62 9.84 -0.22
C GLY A 18 -12.93 10.59 1.06
N LYS A 19 -14.12 10.32 1.62
CA LYS A 19 -14.63 10.90 2.86
C LYS A 19 -14.45 9.93 4.03
N GLU A 20 -14.43 10.44 5.26
CA GLU A 20 -14.26 9.62 6.47
C GLU A 20 -12.99 8.75 6.40
N VAL A 21 -11.87 9.38 6.03
CA VAL A 21 -10.57 8.72 5.91
C VAL A 21 -9.69 9.11 7.10
N PHE A 22 -9.25 8.12 7.87
CA PHE A 22 -8.44 8.28 9.06
C PHE A 22 -7.07 7.64 8.86
N ILE A 23 -6.07 8.44 8.52
CA ILE A 23 -4.68 7.96 8.36
C ILE A 23 -3.87 8.47 9.54
N SER A 24 -3.26 7.55 10.29
CA SER A 24 -2.38 7.91 11.40
C SER A 24 -1.22 8.77 10.89
N ASN A 25 -0.84 9.78 11.67
CA ASN A 25 0.31 10.62 11.36
C ASN A 25 1.67 9.89 11.45
N LYS A 26 1.66 8.60 11.82
CA LYS A 26 2.83 7.71 11.82
C LYS A 26 2.88 6.75 10.63
N VAL A 27 1.98 6.90 9.67
CA VAL A 27 2.03 6.12 8.41
C VAL A 27 3.10 6.73 7.51
N SER A 28 3.98 5.88 6.97
CA SER A 28 4.91 6.31 5.93
C SER A 28 4.24 6.15 4.56
N LEU A 29 4.02 7.29 3.89
CA LEU A 29 3.36 7.35 2.59
C LEU A 29 4.37 7.79 1.53
N TYR A 30 4.53 7.00 0.47
CA TYR A 30 5.40 7.32 -0.65
C TYR A 30 4.64 7.31 -1.96
N LYS A 31 4.86 8.36 -2.76
CA LYS A 31 4.19 8.57 -4.06
C LYS A 31 2.66 8.60 -3.94
N CYS A 32 2.15 9.42 -3.01
CA CYS A 32 0.71 9.62 -2.80
C CYS A 32 -0.05 9.91 -4.10
N SER A 33 0.58 10.59 -5.07
CA SER A 33 0.02 10.88 -6.40
C SER A 33 -0.34 9.63 -7.23
N LYS A 34 0.01 8.43 -6.76
CA LYS A 34 -0.37 7.12 -7.32
C LYS A 34 -1.18 6.26 -6.33
N ILE A 35 -1.64 6.84 -5.23
CA ILE A 35 -2.45 6.18 -4.22
C ILE A 35 -3.87 6.74 -4.29
N GLN A 36 -4.84 5.86 -4.50
CA GLN A 36 -6.27 6.15 -4.41
C GLN A 36 -6.84 5.51 -3.15
N ILE A 37 -7.57 6.28 -2.36
CA ILE A 37 -8.30 5.82 -1.18
C ILE A 37 -9.78 6.16 -1.33
N GLY A 38 -10.65 5.18 -1.09
CA GLY A 38 -12.10 5.33 -1.06
C GLY A 38 -12.59 6.01 0.22
N ASN A 39 -13.82 5.70 0.61
CA ASN A 39 -14.50 6.27 1.77
C ASN A 39 -14.49 5.31 2.96
N ASN A 40 -14.58 5.84 4.17
CA ASN A 40 -14.64 5.05 5.41
C ASN A 40 -13.42 4.13 5.53
N VAL A 41 -12.23 4.70 5.37
CA VAL A 41 -10.96 3.96 5.41
C VAL A 41 -10.16 4.38 6.64
N ARG A 42 -9.57 3.41 7.34
CA ARG A 42 -8.69 3.65 8.46
C ARG A 42 -7.35 2.94 8.26
N ILE A 43 -6.25 3.69 8.39
CA ILE A 43 -4.88 3.19 8.31
C ILE A 43 -4.15 3.55 9.60
N ASP A 44 -3.76 2.52 10.34
CA ASP A 44 -3.20 2.67 11.68
C ASP A 44 -1.68 2.90 11.70
N ASP A 45 -1.15 3.19 12.88
CA ASP A 45 0.27 3.54 13.12
C ASP A 45 1.25 2.56 12.45
N PHE A 46 2.36 3.13 11.96
CA PHE A 46 3.52 2.39 11.44
C PHE A 46 3.25 1.53 10.21
N CYS A 47 2.13 1.77 9.51
CA CYS A 47 1.97 1.23 8.17
C CYS A 47 2.92 1.92 7.19
N VAL A 48 3.30 1.20 6.13
CA VAL A 48 4.05 1.73 5.00
C VAL A 48 3.26 1.48 3.72
N LEU A 49 2.88 2.54 3.02
CA LEU A 49 2.29 2.45 1.68
C LEU A 49 3.25 3.10 0.70
N SER A 50 3.82 2.30 -0.20
CA SER A 50 4.79 2.75 -1.20
C SER A 50 4.34 2.33 -2.59
N ALA A 51 3.69 3.26 -3.30
CA ALA A 51 3.14 2.97 -4.62
C ALA A 51 4.22 2.85 -5.69
N GLY A 52 4.19 1.76 -6.46
CA GLY A 52 4.98 1.61 -7.68
C GLY A 52 4.36 2.30 -8.88
N GLU A 53 4.72 1.83 -10.08
CA GLU A 53 4.15 2.35 -11.33
C GLU A 53 2.67 1.98 -11.50
N GLY A 54 2.27 0.77 -11.07
CA GLY A 54 0.89 0.32 -11.10
C GLY A 54 -0.04 0.98 -10.07
N GLY A 55 0.53 1.68 -9.07
CA GLY A 55 -0.23 2.38 -8.04
C GLY A 55 -0.85 1.49 -6.97
N ILE A 56 -1.48 2.12 -5.99
CA ILE A 56 -2.24 1.45 -4.91
C ILE A 56 -3.66 2.00 -4.93
N LYS A 57 -4.65 1.11 -4.97
CA LYS A 57 -6.06 1.46 -4.89
C LYS A 57 -6.71 0.77 -3.70
N ILE A 58 -7.25 1.55 -2.78
CA ILE A 58 -7.98 1.10 -1.61
C ILE A 58 -9.44 1.51 -1.81
N GLY A 59 -10.36 0.54 -1.76
CA GLY A 59 -11.80 0.75 -1.86
C GLY A 59 -12.42 1.38 -0.61
N ASP A 60 -13.71 1.12 -0.40
CA ASP A 60 -14.49 1.65 0.72
C ASP A 60 -14.59 0.65 1.88
N TYR A 61 -14.75 1.17 3.10
CA TYR A 61 -14.96 0.38 4.32
C TYR A 61 -13.81 -0.59 4.63
N ILE A 62 -12.58 -0.08 4.59
CA ILE A 62 -11.36 -0.88 4.76
C ILE A 62 -10.61 -0.42 6.00
N HIS A 63 -10.17 -1.39 6.81
CA HIS A 63 -9.22 -1.16 7.90
C HIS A 63 -7.89 -1.84 7.59
N ILE A 64 -6.81 -1.07 7.69
CA ILE A 64 -5.43 -1.53 7.63
C ILE A 64 -4.83 -1.33 9.03
N ALA A 65 -4.69 -2.44 9.75
CA ALA A 65 -4.20 -2.46 11.12
C ALA A 65 -2.68 -2.15 11.21
N PRO A 66 -2.13 -1.86 12.41
CA PRO A 66 -0.76 -1.39 12.57
C PRO A 66 0.30 -2.29 11.93
N PHE A 67 1.43 -1.68 11.55
CA PHE A 67 2.61 -2.36 10.99
C PHE A 67 2.38 -3.09 9.66
N CYS A 68 1.32 -2.78 8.91
CA CYS A 68 1.16 -3.32 7.57
C CYS A 68 2.13 -2.68 6.57
N SER A 69 2.58 -3.46 5.59
CA SER A 69 3.47 -3.00 4.52
C SER A 69 2.84 -3.30 3.17
N ILE A 70 2.61 -2.28 2.33
CA ILE A 70 1.99 -2.42 1.00
C ILE A 70 2.89 -1.74 -0.02
N MET A 71 3.58 -2.52 -0.84
CA MET A 71 4.58 -1.98 -1.77
C MET A 71 4.87 -2.89 -2.96
N GLY A 72 5.42 -2.31 -4.03
CA GLY A 72 5.87 -3.02 -5.22
C GLY A 72 5.53 -2.25 -6.49
N ALA A 73 6.01 -2.73 -7.64
CA ALA A 73 5.85 -2.08 -8.94
C ALA A 73 4.48 -2.34 -9.58
N GLY A 74 3.94 -3.55 -9.42
CA GLY A 74 2.61 -3.92 -9.91
C GLY A 74 1.50 -3.20 -9.15
N LYS A 75 0.30 -3.21 -9.72
CA LYS A 75 -0.89 -2.62 -9.10
C LYS A 75 -1.26 -3.41 -7.85
N ILE A 76 -1.59 -2.72 -6.76
CA ILE A 76 -2.21 -3.34 -5.59
C ILE A 76 -3.60 -2.76 -5.42
N GLU A 77 -4.61 -3.62 -5.45
CA GLU A 77 -6.01 -3.22 -5.33
C GLU A 77 -6.69 -3.99 -4.19
N MET A 78 -7.29 -3.23 -3.28
CA MET A 78 -8.14 -3.75 -2.21
C MET A 78 -9.58 -3.32 -2.51
N GLU A 79 -10.45 -4.28 -2.77
CA GLU A 79 -11.88 -4.05 -3.01
C GLU A 79 -12.62 -3.78 -1.70
N ASN A 80 -13.86 -3.29 -1.81
CA ASN A 80 -14.65 -2.83 -0.68
C ASN A 80 -14.82 -3.94 0.38
N PHE A 81 -14.82 -3.55 1.65
CA PHE A 81 -14.98 -4.45 2.81
C PHE A 81 -13.86 -5.49 2.99
N SER A 82 -12.74 -5.38 2.26
CA SER A 82 -11.54 -6.14 2.58
C SER A 82 -10.81 -5.56 3.80
N GLY A 83 -9.85 -6.29 4.36
CA GLY A 83 -9.12 -5.84 5.55
C GLY A 83 -7.77 -6.51 5.73
N LEU A 84 -6.86 -5.80 6.41
CA LEU A 84 -5.54 -6.31 6.78
C LEU A 84 -5.37 -6.26 8.29
N SER A 85 -5.08 -7.42 8.88
CA SER A 85 -4.67 -7.51 10.29
C SER A 85 -3.23 -7.03 10.48
N SER A 86 -2.86 -6.83 11.75
CA SER A 86 -1.57 -6.21 12.07
C SER A 86 -0.40 -7.00 11.50
N LYS A 87 0.62 -6.31 10.98
CA LYS A 87 1.86 -6.90 10.44
C LYS A 87 1.73 -7.68 9.12
N VAL A 88 0.61 -7.55 8.40
CA VAL A 88 0.49 -8.12 7.05
C VAL A 88 1.39 -7.35 6.06
N SER A 89 2.09 -8.07 5.20
CA SER A 89 2.89 -7.49 4.12
C SER A 89 2.39 -7.95 2.75
N ILE A 90 2.04 -6.99 1.89
CA ILE A 90 1.61 -7.21 0.51
C ILE A 90 2.70 -6.69 -0.43
N TYR A 91 3.20 -7.58 -1.29
CA TYR A 91 4.22 -7.27 -2.29
C TYR A 91 3.72 -7.54 -3.71
N SER A 92 3.73 -6.53 -4.58
CA SER A 92 3.49 -6.68 -6.03
C SER A 92 4.78 -6.83 -6.85
N SER A 93 5.93 -6.91 -6.16
CA SER A 93 7.23 -7.21 -6.75
C SER A 93 8.09 -8.04 -5.80
N SER A 94 8.90 -8.94 -6.35
CA SER A 94 9.88 -9.73 -5.61
C SER A 94 11.14 -9.94 -6.45
N ASP A 95 12.31 -9.98 -5.81
CA ASP A 95 13.55 -10.38 -6.46
C ASP A 95 13.51 -11.90 -6.79
N ASP A 96 14.35 -12.33 -7.74
CA ASP A 96 14.58 -13.75 -7.99
C ASP A 96 15.57 -14.31 -6.96
N TYR A 97 15.08 -15.20 -6.09
CA TYR A 97 15.87 -15.87 -5.05
C TYR A 97 16.41 -17.24 -5.45
N SER A 98 16.35 -17.62 -6.73
CA SER A 98 16.89 -18.90 -7.22
C SER A 98 18.43 -18.95 -7.24
N GLY A 99 19.10 -17.83 -6.96
CA GLY A 99 20.56 -17.70 -7.05
C GLY A 99 21.11 -17.39 -8.46
N LYS A 100 20.24 -17.18 -9.46
CA LYS A 100 20.64 -16.83 -10.83
C LYS A 100 20.88 -15.33 -11.04
N PHE A 101 20.30 -14.50 -10.18
CA PHE A 101 20.36 -13.05 -10.26
C PHE A 101 20.83 -12.47 -8.93
N LEU A 102 21.30 -11.23 -8.98
CA LEU A 102 21.55 -10.45 -7.77
C LEU A 102 20.21 -9.89 -7.25
N THR A 103 20.13 -9.64 -5.95
CA THR A 103 18.91 -9.17 -5.26
C THR A 103 19.11 -7.77 -4.68
N ASN A 104 18.06 -7.21 -4.07
CA ASN A 104 18.05 -5.98 -3.28
C ASN A 104 18.07 -4.65 -4.09
N PRO A 105 17.71 -3.50 -3.47
CA PRO A 105 17.55 -2.23 -4.18
C PRO A 105 18.86 -1.51 -4.50
N THR A 106 20.02 -1.92 -3.95
CA THR A 106 21.32 -1.26 -4.21
C THR A 106 22.00 -1.81 -5.45
N VAL A 107 21.48 -2.89 -6.04
CA VAL A 107 22.00 -3.48 -7.27
C VAL A 107 21.29 -2.91 -8.51
N PRO A 108 22.03 -2.51 -9.57
CA PRO A 108 21.44 -2.05 -10.82
C PRO A 108 20.47 -3.05 -11.44
N LEU A 109 19.37 -2.56 -12.00
CA LEU A 109 18.25 -3.38 -12.48
C LEU A 109 18.66 -4.46 -13.49
N GLN A 110 19.65 -4.18 -14.35
CA GLN A 110 20.16 -5.11 -15.36
C GLN A 110 20.75 -6.42 -14.81
N TYR A 111 21.06 -6.48 -13.51
CA TYR A 111 21.60 -7.68 -12.85
C TYR A 111 20.57 -8.41 -11.99
N LYS A 112 19.32 -7.92 -11.96
CA LYS A 112 18.26 -8.45 -11.12
C LYS A 112 17.22 -9.20 -11.96
N GLY A 113 16.58 -10.18 -11.33
CA GLY A 113 15.48 -10.97 -11.91
C GLY A 113 14.13 -10.58 -11.33
N VAL A 114 13.85 -9.29 -11.13
CA VAL A 114 12.64 -8.84 -10.42
C VAL A 114 11.38 -9.31 -11.15
N HIS A 115 10.55 -10.08 -10.46
CA HIS A 115 9.22 -10.44 -10.90
C HIS A 115 8.21 -9.45 -10.31
N SER A 116 7.31 -8.94 -11.14
CA SER A 116 6.22 -8.05 -10.69
C SER A 116 4.89 -8.54 -11.26
N ALA A 117 3.87 -8.53 -10.41
CA ALA A 117 2.51 -8.90 -10.78
C ALA A 117 1.52 -8.12 -9.93
N ASP A 118 0.34 -7.88 -10.48
CA ASP A 118 -0.72 -7.21 -9.76
C ASP A 118 -1.24 -8.09 -8.61
N VAL A 119 -1.68 -7.45 -7.53
CA VAL A 119 -2.26 -8.11 -6.35
C VAL A 119 -3.66 -7.55 -6.12
N PHE A 120 -4.64 -8.45 -6.03
CA PHE A 120 -6.04 -8.11 -5.84
C PHE A 120 -6.58 -8.78 -4.57
N LEU A 121 -7.08 -7.97 -3.64
CA LEU A 121 -7.83 -8.43 -2.47
C LEU A 121 -9.31 -8.21 -2.76
N ALA A 122 -10.02 -9.32 -2.97
CA ALA A 122 -11.42 -9.29 -3.36
C ALA A 122 -12.34 -8.80 -2.22
N TYR A 123 -13.59 -8.48 -2.57
CA TYR A 123 -14.64 -8.13 -1.60
C TYR A 123 -14.67 -9.10 -0.40
N HIS A 124 -14.77 -8.52 0.80
CA HIS A 124 -14.87 -9.24 2.09
C HIS A 124 -13.66 -10.11 2.47
N LEU A 125 -12.57 -10.10 1.70
CA LEU A 125 -11.37 -10.84 2.05
C LEU A 125 -10.61 -10.13 3.17
N SER A 126 -10.34 -10.87 4.25
CA SER A 126 -9.52 -10.42 5.36
C SER A 126 -8.24 -11.26 5.43
N VAL A 127 -7.09 -10.59 5.46
CA VAL A 127 -5.80 -11.23 5.73
C VAL A 127 -5.52 -11.10 7.23
N LEU A 128 -5.28 -12.24 7.89
CA LEU A 128 -5.03 -12.34 9.32
C LEU A 128 -3.54 -12.42 9.65
#